data_AF-A0A482XJW9-F1
#
_entry.id   AF-A0A482XJW9-F1
#
_cell.length_a   1.000
_cell.length_b   1.000
_cell.length_c   1.000
_cell.angle_alpha   90.00
_cell.angle_beta   90.00
_cell.angle_gamma   90.00
#
_symmetry.space_group_name_H-M   'P 1'
#
loop_
_entity.id
_entity.type
_entity.pdbx_description
1 polymer ?
#
loop_
_entity_poly.entity_id
_entity_poly.type
_entity_poly.pdbx_seq_one_letter_code
_entity_poly.pdbx_strand_id
1 'polypeptide(L)'
;MSAFYLNVGMIANPSKSERFPFMDCAERRICVWNEARMDPAFYDDIKQILAGDCLKVNVKHHAPVDVVQVPVIVISNFEFLPTNDQFSNRIHRFEWICCPRLQKYIGRKPLPLAAGLLLYWASLDSYDNINNEHLRSWLTLLNDIYKKCILNYCN
;
A
#
# COMPACT_ATOMS: atom_id res chain seq x y z
N MET A 1 7.23 14.84 -6.80
CA MET A 1 6.10 15.76 -6.53
C MET A 1 5.05 15.13 -5.62
N SER A 2 4.51 13.94 -5.92
CA SER A 2 3.52 13.25 -5.07
C SER A 2 3.99 12.99 -3.62
N ALA A 3 5.22 12.51 -3.43
CA ALA A 3 5.77 12.24 -2.10
C ALA A 3 5.87 13.50 -1.19
N PHE A 4 6.08 14.68 -1.79
CA PHE A 4 6.16 15.94 -1.05
C PHE A 4 4.79 16.36 -0.47
N TYR A 5 3.70 16.14 -1.22
CA TYR A 5 2.35 16.48 -0.76
C TYR A 5 1.79 15.50 0.27
N LEU A 6 2.24 14.24 0.23
CA LEU A 6 1.74 13.20 1.11
C LEU A 6 2.35 13.23 2.51
N ASN A 7 3.52 13.85 2.72
CA ASN A 7 4.20 13.89 4.02
C ASN A 7 4.19 12.51 4.73
N VAL A 8 4.86 11.55 4.08
CA VAL A 8 4.85 10.14 4.46
C VAL A 8 5.82 9.90 5.62
N GLY A 9 5.35 9.22 6.67
CA GLY A 9 6.18 8.63 7.72
C GLY A 9 6.42 7.14 7.53
N MET A 10 7.45 6.62 8.18
CA MET A 10 7.77 5.19 8.16
C MET A 10 7.68 4.60 9.57
N ILE A 11 6.90 3.53 9.73
CA ILE A 11 6.90 2.74 10.97
C ILE A 11 8.10 1.78 10.91
N ALA A 12 9.00 1.89 11.88
CA ALA A 12 10.05 0.90 12.06
C ALA A 12 9.48 -0.33 12.77
N ASN A 13 10.07 -1.49 12.50
CA ASN A 13 9.63 -2.76 13.06
C ASN A 13 9.81 -2.81 14.58
N PRO A 14 8.73 -2.73 15.39
CA PRO A 14 8.84 -2.59 16.83
C PRO A 14 9.33 -3.89 17.44
N SER A 15 10.46 -3.81 18.15
CA SER A 15 11.05 -4.91 18.87
C SER A 15 11.62 -4.42 20.19
N LYS A 16 11.91 -5.33 21.14
CA LYS A 16 12.47 -4.94 22.44
C LYS A 16 13.79 -4.16 22.34
N SER A 17 14.51 -4.27 21.22
CA SER A 17 15.74 -3.51 20.96
C SER A 17 15.48 -2.13 20.35
N GLU A 18 14.35 -1.95 19.66
CA GLU A 18 13.98 -0.70 19.01
C GLU A 18 13.25 0.22 19.98
N ARG A 19 13.84 1.38 20.26
CA ARG A 19 13.35 2.28 21.32
C ARG A 19 12.36 3.32 20.82
N PHE A 20 12.38 3.61 19.52
CA PHE A 20 11.59 4.70 18.94
C PHE A 20 10.89 4.26 17.64
N PRO A 21 10.15 3.15 17.63
CA PRO A 21 9.61 2.58 16.39
C PRO A 21 8.59 3.48 15.67
N PHE A 22 7.93 4.36 16.43
CA PHE A 22 6.83 5.22 15.96
C PHE A 22 7.22 6.70 15.85
N MET A 23 8.49 7.06 16.06
CA MET A 23 8.89 8.48 16.11
C MET A 23 8.60 9.22 14.81
N ASP A 24 8.67 8.51 13.68
CA ASP A 24 8.45 9.10 12.37
C ASP A 24 6.96 9.18 11.99
N CYS A 25 6.06 8.68 12.85
CA CYS A 25 4.62 8.83 12.69
C CYS A 25 4.09 10.19 13.17
N ALA A 26 4.86 10.88 14.00
CA ALA A 26 4.47 12.19 14.51
C ALA A 26 4.38 13.20 13.36
N GLU A 27 3.31 13.99 13.34
CA GLU A 27 3.07 15.07 12.37
C GLU A 27 3.07 14.60 10.89
N ARG A 28 2.69 13.34 10.64
CA ARG A 28 2.55 12.79 9.29
C ARG A 28 1.11 12.67 8.85
N ARG A 29 0.88 12.71 7.54
CA ARG A 29 -0.47 12.50 6.97
C ARG A 29 -0.75 11.05 6.63
N ILE A 30 0.30 10.26 6.43
CA ILE A 30 0.21 8.83 6.15
C ILE A 30 1.47 8.15 6.64
N CYS A 31 1.33 6.96 7.20
CA CYS A 31 2.45 6.12 7.59
C CYS A 31 2.49 4.86 6.74
N VAL A 32 3.69 4.45 6.39
CA VAL A 32 3.93 3.17 5.70
C VAL A 32 4.72 2.27 6.63
N TRP A 33 4.23 1.04 6.81
CA TRP A 33 4.91 -0.01 7.53
C TRP A 33 5.31 -1.10 6.55
N ASN A 34 6.56 -1.02 6.09
CA ASN A 34 7.11 -1.95 5.12
C ASN A 34 7.73 -3.17 5.80
N GLU A 35 7.59 -4.35 5.18
CA GLU A 35 8.05 -5.64 5.72
C GLU A 35 7.64 -5.80 7.20
N ALA A 36 6.36 -5.54 7.44
CA ALA A 36 5.85 -5.31 8.77
C ALA A 36 5.99 -6.57 9.65
N ARG A 37 6.64 -6.37 10.80
CA ARG A 37 6.81 -7.36 11.87
C ARG A 37 6.87 -6.66 13.22
N MET A 38 6.42 -7.35 14.26
CA MET A 38 6.29 -6.77 15.59
C MET A 38 6.45 -7.82 16.69
N ASP A 39 7.10 -7.42 17.78
CA ASP A 39 7.05 -8.17 19.03
C ASP A 39 5.70 -7.95 19.75
N PRO A 40 5.12 -8.99 20.40
CA PRO A 40 3.81 -8.89 21.08
C PRO A 40 3.71 -7.79 22.14
N ALA A 41 4.84 -7.32 22.66
CA ALA A 41 4.90 -6.23 23.65
C ALA A 41 4.32 -4.91 23.14
N PHE A 42 4.24 -4.72 21.81
CA PHE A 42 3.78 -3.48 21.17
C PHE A 42 2.37 -3.60 20.57
N TYR A 43 1.66 -4.70 20.83
CA TYR A 43 0.31 -4.90 20.29
C TYR A 43 -0.66 -3.81 20.73
N ASP A 44 -0.58 -3.32 21.96
CA ASP A 44 -1.52 -2.30 22.43
C ASP A 44 -1.23 -0.92 21.82
N ASP A 45 0.04 -0.58 21.60
CA ASP A 45 0.43 0.66 20.90
C ASP A 45 -0.06 0.64 19.44
N ILE A 46 0.16 -0.46 18.72
CA ILE A 46 -0.31 -0.57 17.33
C ILE A 46 -1.83 -0.65 17.25
N LYS A 47 -2.53 -1.24 18.22
CA LYS A 47 -4.00 -1.18 18.27
C LYS A 47 -4.48 0.26 18.33
N GLN A 48 -3.85 1.11 19.14
CA GLN A 48 -4.22 2.53 19.25
C GLN A 48 -3.94 3.26 17.93
N ILE A 49 -2.76 3.07 17.34
CA ILE A 49 -2.41 3.69 16.06
C ILE A 49 -3.40 3.27 14.96
N LEU A 50 -3.68 1.96 14.82
CA LEU A 50 -4.59 1.45 13.80
C LEU A 50 -6.05 1.82 14.05
N ALA A 51 -6.44 2.08 15.30
CA ALA A 51 -7.75 2.63 15.64
C ALA A 51 -7.89 4.11 15.26
N GLY A 52 -6.77 4.79 15.00
CA GLY A 52 -6.73 6.24 14.88
C GLY A 52 -6.84 6.97 16.23
N ASP A 53 -6.58 6.28 17.35
CA ASP A 53 -6.55 6.91 18.67
C ASP A 53 -5.24 7.70 18.86
N CYS A 54 -5.25 8.65 19.79
CA CYS A 54 -4.05 9.42 20.13
C CYS A 54 -3.06 8.56 20.93
N LEU A 55 -1.85 8.39 20.41
CA LEU A 55 -0.74 7.69 21.10
C LEU A 55 0.41 8.66 21.37
N LYS A 56 0.92 8.70 22.60
CA LYS A 56 2.14 9.42 22.94
C LYS A 56 3.36 8.60 22.55
N VAL A 57 4.18 9.12 21.64
CA VAL A 57 5.41 8.45 21.20
C VAL A 57 6.63 9.22 21.65
N ASN A 58 7.66 8.48 22.05
CA ASN A 58 8.95 9.09 22.34
C ASN A 58 9.67 9.43 21.04
N VAL A 59 10.24 10.63 20.99
CA VAL A 59 11.00 11.13 19.84
C VAL A 59 12.42 11.45 20.29
N LYS A 60 13.40 11.11 19.46
CA LYS A 60 14.81 11.34 19.79
C LYS A 60 15.09 12.84 19.92
N HIS A 61 15.74 13.24 21.01
CA HIS A 61 16.11 14.64 21.30
C HIS A 61 14.94 15.63 21.42
N HIS A 62 13.70 15.15 21.53
CA HIS A 62 12.51 15.97 21.69
C HIS A 62 11.65 15.45 22.86
N ALA A 63 10.76 16.30 23.35
CA ALA A 63 9.72 15.86 24.26
C ALA A 63 8.81 14.83 23.54
N PRO A 64 8.14 13.92 24.29
CA PRO A 64 7.15 13.02 23.69
C PRO A 64 6.11 13.79 22.88
N VAL A 65 5.78 13.27 21.70
CA VAL A 65 4.86 13.88 20.75
C VAL A 65 3.63 13.00 20.60
N ASP A 66 2.47 13.62 20.40
CA ASP A 66 1.23 12.91 20.13
C ASP A 66 1.16 12.51 18.65
N VAL A 67 0.96 11.22 18.38
CA VAL A 67 0.54 10.71 17.06
C VAL A 67 -0.98 10.72 17.06
N VAL A 68 -1.57 11.55 16.18
CA VAL A 68 -3.02 11.76 16.09
C VAL A 68 -3.50 11.28 14.73
N GLN A 69 -4.44 10.32 14.71
CA GLN A 69 -5.25 9.94 13.55
C GLN A 69 -4.46 9.82 12.22
N VAL A 70 -3.44 8.96 12.19
CA VAL A 70 -2.63 8.76 10.98
C VAL A 70 -3.04 7.46 10.28
N PRO A 71 -3.48 7.48 9.01
CA PRO A 71 -3.72 6.26 8.25
C PRO A 71 -2.42 5.50 8.03
N VAL A 72 -2.47 4.18 8.24
CA VAL A 72 -1.31 3.29 8.11
C VAL A 72 -1.51 2.34 6.94
N ILE A 73 -0.55 2.34 6.01
CA ILE A 73 -0.44 1.32 4.97
C ILE A 73 0.52 0.25 5.47
N VAL A 74 0.03 -0.97 5.63
CA VAL A 74 0.82 -2.12 6.06
C VAL A 74 1.16 -2.98 4.85
N ILE A 75 2.44 -3.30 4.68
CA ILE A 75 2.94 -4.16 3.59
C ILE A 75 3.69 -5.32 4.23
N SER A 76 3.22 -6.54 3.99
CA SER A 76 3.86 -7.76 4.49
C SER A 76 3.63 -8.93 3.53
N ASN A 77 4.55 -9.90 3.57
CA ASN A 77 4.44 -11.18 2.86
C ASN A 77 3.78 -12.27 3.71
N PHE A 78 3.57 -12.02 5.00
CA PHE A 78 3.00 -12.96 5.96
C PHE A 78 2.02 -12.27 6.91
N GLU A 79 1.04 -13.01 7.41
CA GLU A 79 0.15 -12.51 8.46
C GLU A 79 0.93 -12.44 9.78
N PHE A 80 1.12 -11.23 10.29
CA PHE A 80 1.82 -10.97 11.56
C PHE A 80 0.89 -10.38 12.62
N LEU A 81 -0.29 -9.89 12.22
CA LEU A 81 -1.28 -9.33 13.12
C LEU A 81 -2.20 -10.44 13.63
N PRO A 82 -2.56 -10.45 14.93
CA PRO A 82 -3.52 -11.41 15.47
C PRO A 82 -4.89 -11.30 14.79
N THR A 83 -5.57 -12.43 14.58
CA THR A 83 -6.91 -12.50 13.98
C THR A 83 -8.05 -12.10 14.94
N ASN A 84 -7.75 -11.43 16.05
CA ASN A 84 -8.78 -11.05 17.02
C ASN A 84 -9.63 -9.88 16.51
N ASP A 85 -10.82 -9.72 17.09
CA ASP A 85 -11.77 -8.64 16.74
C ASP A 85 -11.19 -7.24 16.91
N GLN A 86 -10.16 -7.10 17.74
CA GLN A 86 -9.48 -5.84 17.99
C GLN A 86 -8.66 -5.37 16.78
N PHE A 87 -8.11 -6.28 15.98
CA PHE A 87 -7.38 -5.95 14.76
C PHE A 87 -8.24 -6.09 13.51
N SER A 88 -9.08 -7.13 13.43
CA SER A 88 -9.86 -7.41 12.23
C SER A 88 -10.79 -6.26 11.82
N ASN A 89 -11.41 -5.59 12.80
CA ASN A 89 -12.31 -4.46 12.56
C ASN A 89 -11.60 -3.16 12.14
N ARG A 90 -10.27 -3.10 12.23
CA ARG A 90 -9.46 -1.90 11.98
C ARG A 90 -8.62 -1.98 10.71
N ILE A 91 -8.64 -3.13 10.02
CA ILE A 91 -7.75 -3.43 8.91
C ILE A 91 -8.57 -3.83 7.69
N HIS A 92 -8.35 -3.13 6.58
CA HIS A 92 -8.77 -3.57 5.26
C HIS A 92 -7.62 -4.31 4.59
N ARG A 93 -7.81 -5.61 4.33
CA ARG A 93 -6.79 -6.48 3.73
C ARG A 93 -6.95 -6.54 2.22
N PHE A 94 -5.83 -6.44 1.53
CA PHE A 94 -5.74 -6.67 0.10
C PHE A 94 -4.63 -7.68 -0.15
N GLU A 95 -4.96 -8.81 -0.76
CA GLU A 95 -3.97 -9.79 -1.19
C GLU A 95 -3.45 -9.41 -2.57
N TRP A 96 -2.14 -9.21 -2.67
CA TRP A 96 -1.50 -8.85 -3.93
C TRP A 96 -1.01 -10.11 -4.63
N ILE A 97 -1.72 -10.50 -5.68
CA ILE A 97 -1.30 -11.59 -6.57
C ILE A 97 -0.64 -11.01 -7.82
N CYS A 98 0.36 -11.73 -8.34
CA CYS A 98 0.92 -11.39 -9.64
C CYS A 98 -0.17 -11.55 -10.71
N CYS A 99 -0.41 -10.50 -11.51
CA CYS A 99 -1.36 -10.57 -12.62
C CYS A 99 -0.84 -11.56 -13.67
N PRO A 100 -1.55 -12.68 -13.94
CA PRO A 100 -1.07 -13.70 -14.88
C PRO A 100 -0.80 -13.16 -16.29
N ARG A 101 -1.60 -12.17 -16.73
CA ARG A 101 -1.48 -11.57 -18.08
C ARG A 101 -0.21 -10.73 -18.25
N LEU A 102 0.28 -10.15 -17.16
CA LEU A 102 1.50 -9.34 -17.14
C LEU A 102 2.75 -10.15 -16.83
N GLN A 103 2.62 -11.44 -16.52
CA GLN A 103 3.73 -12.31 -16.18
C GLN A 103 4.81 -12.37 -17.27
N LYS A 104 4.42 -12.35 -18.55
CA LYS A 104 5.34 -12.31 -19.70
C LYS A 104 6.18 -11.02 -19.80
N TYR A 105 5.84 -9.99 -19.04
CA TYR A 105 6.54 -8.70 -19.04
C TYR A 105 7.32 -8.47 -17.74
N ILE A 106 7.47 -9.49 -16.87
CA ILE A 106 8.32 -9.42 -15.68
C ILE A 106 9.75 -8.99 -16.08
N GLY A 107 10.31 -8.03 -15.34
CA GLY A 107 11.62 -7.44 -15.63
C GLY A 107 11.58 -6.23 -16.58
N ARG A 108 10.44 -5.95 -17.21
CA ARG A 108 10.23 -4.73 -18.02
C ARG A 108 9.51 -3.68 -17.19
N LYS A 109 9.97 -2.43 -17.26
CA LYS A 109 9.29 -1.31 -16.61
C LYS A 109 8.21 -0.78 -17.56
N PRO A 110 6.94 -0.69 -17.12
CA PRO A 110 5.91 -0.07 -17.93
C PRO A 110 6.26 1.41 -18.15
N LEU A 111 6.01 1.90 -19.36
CA LEU A 111 6.12 3.32 -19.66
C LEU A 111 5.16 4.10 -18.73
N PRO A 112 5.50 5.32 -18.28
CA PRO A 112 4.61 6.11 -17.43
C PRO A 112 3.20 6.30 -18.03
N LEU A 113 3.11 6.42 -19.37
CA LEU A 113 1.85 6.53 -20.10
C LEU A 113 1.02 5.23 -20.08
N ALA A 114 1.66 4.08 -19.89
CA ALA A 114 0.98 2.80 -19.78
C ALA A 114 0.27 2.64 -18.42
N ALA A 115 0.62 3.43 -17.40
CA ALA A 115 0.00 3.33 -16.08
C ALA A 115 -1.51 3.60 -16.11
N GLY A 116 -1.95 4.65 -16.82
CA GLY A 116 -3.38 4.95 -16.97
C GLY A 116 -4.13 3.85 -17.70
N LEU A 117 -3.51 3.27 -18.74
CA LEU A 117 -4.08 2.16 -19.49
C LEU A 117 -4.19 0.87 -18.64
N LEU A 118 -3.16 0.57 -17.85
CA LEU A 118 -3.15 -0.56 -16.93
C LEU A 118 -4.21 -0.42 -15.84
N LEU A 119 -4.40 0.79 -15.29
CA LEU A 119 -5.45 1.07 -14.31
C LEU A 119 -6.84 0.92 -14.93
N TYR A 120 -7.05 1.40 -16.16
CA TYR A 120 -8.30 1.20 -16.89
C TYR A 120 -8.55 -0.28 -17.16
N TRP A 121 -7.55 -1.03 -17.61
CA TRP A 121 -7.68 -2.47 -17.81
C TRP A 121 -7.96 -3.23 -16.52
N ALA A 122 -7.31 -2.90 -15.41
CA ALA A 122 -7.61 -3.49 -14.11
C ALA A 122 -9.04 -3.16 -13.64
N SER A 123 -9.53 -1.95 -13.94
CA SER A 123 -10.92 -1.58 -13.67
C SER A 123 -11.91 -2.39 -14.50
N LEU A 124 -11.56 -2.71 -15.75
CA LEU A 124 -12.37 -3.57 -16.63
C LEU A 124 -12.34 -5.03 -16.20
N ASP A 125 -11.18 -5.59 -15.82
CA ASP A 125 -11.09 -6.96 -15.30
C ASP A 125 -11.92 -7.11 -13.99
N SER A 126 -12.06 -6.03 -13.21
CA SER A 126 -12.98 -5.98 -12.06
C SER A 126 -14.45 -5.87 -12.48
N TYR A 127 -14.72 -5.30 -13.66
CA TYR A 127 -16.04 -5.07 -14.26
C TYR A 127 -16.54 -6.22 -15.14
N ASP A 128 -15.66 -7.12 -15.60
CA ASP A 128 -16.00 -8.30 -16.42
C ASP A 128 -16.87 -9.33 -15.64
N ASN A 129 -17.12 -9.11 -14.36
CA ASN A 129 -18.23 -9.73 -13.61
C ASN A 129 -19.63 -9.17 -13.98
N ILE A 130 -19.70 -8.13 -14.82
CA ILE A 130 -20.95 -7.51 -15.28
C ILE A 130 -20.88 -7.40 -16.82
N ASN A 131 -21.50 -8.38 -17.48
CA ASN A 131 -21.65 -8.51 -18.92
C ASN A 131 -21.96 -7.17 -19.62
N ASN A 132 -21.02 -6.63 -20.39
CA ASN A 132 -21.29 -5.50 -21.28
C ASN A 132 -20.49 -5.61 -22.60
N GLU A 133 -21.19 -5.97 -23.68
CA GLU A 133 -20.62 -6.24 -25.01
C GLU A 133 -19.96 -5.01 -25.65
N HIS A 134 -20.38 -3.80 -25.26
CA HIS A 134 -19.80 -2.53 -25.75
C HIS A 134 -18.34 -2.30 -25.32
N LEU A 135 -17.90 -2.85 -24.18
CA LEU A 135 -16.53 -2.66 -23.68
C LEU A 135 -15.50 -3.51 -24.45
N ARG A 136 -15.94 -4.61 -25.10
CA ARG A 136 -15.08 -5.51 -25.88
C ARG A 136 -14.52 -4.85 -27.15
N SER A 137 -15.25 -3.92 -27.77
CA SER A 137 -14.80 -3.18 -28.95
C SER A 137 -13.75 -2.12 -28.63
N TRP A 138 -13.82 -1.51 -27.44
CA TRP A 138 -12.80 -0.55 -26.98
C TRP A 138 -11.53 -1.25 -26.49
N LEU A 139 -11.66 -2.43 -25.88
CA LEU A 139 -10.55 -3.30 -25.49
C LEU A 139 -9.71 -3.76 -26.67
N THR A 140 -10.30 -3.98 -27.84
CA THR A 140 -9.57 -4.36 -29.06
C THR A 140 -8.74 -3.19 -29.59
N LEU A 141 -9.33 -1.99 -29.64
CA LEU A 141 -8.62 -0.76 -30.04
C LEU A 141 -7.46 -0.43 -29.09
N LEU A 142 -7.69 -0.54 -27.78
CA LEU A 142 -6.68 -0.28 -26.75
C LEU A 142 -5.59 -1.35 -26.70
N ASN A 143 -5.90 -2.61 -27.01
CA ASN A 143 -4.89 -3.67 -27.17
C ASN A 143 -3.95 -3.38 -28.35
N ASP A 144 -4.44 -2.81 -29.44
CA ASP A 144 -3.60 -2.41 -30.56
C ASP A 144 -2.72 -1.21 -30.22
N ILE A 145 -3.22 -0.27 -29.40
CA ILE A 145 -2.41 0.83 -28.86
C ILE A 145 -1.34 0.28 -27.89
N TYR A 146 -1.71 -0.62 -26.98
CA TYR A 146 -0.79 -1.28 -26.04
C TYR A 146 0.33 -2.02 -26.76
N LYS A 147 0.00 -2.81 -27.79
CA LYS A 147 0.99 -3.50 -28.64
C LYS A 147 1.93 -2.50 -29.30
N LYS A 148 1.41 -1.40 -29.84
CA LYS A 148 2.22 -0.35 -30.50
C LYS A 148 3.11 0.42 -29.52
N CYS A 149 2.64 0.71 -28.31
CA CYS A 149 3.38 1.50 -27.33
C CYS A 149 4.46 0.70 -26.58
N ILE A 150 4.25 -0.60 -26.34
CA ILE A 150 5.18 -1.44 -25.55
C ILE A 150 6.13 -2.26 -26.41
N LEU A 151 5.74 -2.70 -27.61
CA LEU A 151 6.61 -3.54 -28.45
C LEU A 151 7.58 -2.73 -29.32
N ASN A 152 7.27 -1.48 -29.68
CA ASN A 152 8.11 -0.70 -30.60
C ASN A 152 9.13 0.23 -29.92
N TYR A 153 9.09 0.38 -28.59
CA TYR A 153 9.96 1.33 -27.87
C TYR A 153 10.81 0.70 -26.76
N CYS A 154 10.84 -0.63 -26.67
CA CYS A 154 11.72 -1.39 -25.78
C CYS A 154 12.77 -2.19 -26.58
N ASN A 155 13.56 -1.48 -27.40
CA ASN A 155 14.87 -1.95 -27.86
C ASN A 155 15.94 -1.39 -26.92
#